data_AF-A0A2W6BA01-F1
#
_entry.id   AF-A0A2W6BA01-F1
#
_cell.length_a   1.000
_cell.length_b   1.000
_cell.length_c   1.000
_cell.angle_alpha   90.00
_cell.angle_beta   90.00
_cell.angle_gamma   90.00
#
_symmetry.space_group_name_H-M   'P 1'
#
loop_
_entity.id
_entity.type
_entity.pdbx_description
1 polymer ?
#
loop_
_entity_poly.entity_id
_entity_poly.type
_entity_poly.pdbx_seq_one_letter_code
_entity_poly.pdbx_strand_id
1 'polypeptide(L)'
;MRTIRDGLVVGLVVFAAVLVFGQHRPRATPSRAHAAAIRHAMVHPAINVAPLPLTIASIFAARAPGLRGYDRRKIRTVIATGDVIPARSVNYKMVTYGDFLYPFRRTAGFLRRADLTVVNLESPLVAGCPTTDSGMSFCGDPRAVQGLTFAGVDVA
;
A
#
# COMPACT_ATOMS: atom_id res chain seq x y z
N MET A 1 -11.67 -23.38 56.28
CA MET A 1 -10.59 -24.29 56.70
C MET A 1 -10.13 -25.11 55.49
N ARG A 2 -9.08 -24.65 54.81
CA ARG A 2 -8.10 -25.38 53.98
C ARG A 2 -7.34 -24.37 53.13
N THR A 3 -6.24 -23.93 53.72
CA THR A 3 -5.07 -23.36 53.08
C THR A 3 -4.47 -24.38 52.11
N ILE A 4 -4.24 -23.98 50.86
CA ILE A 4 -3.25 -24.59 49.98
C ILE A 4 -2.39 -23.45 49.44
N ARG A 5 -1.10 -23.60 49.73
CA ARG A 5 0.03 -22.81 49.28
C ARG A 5 0.38 -23.19 47.84
N ASP A 6 1.38 -22.49 47.30
CA ASP A 6 2.18 -22.82 46.11
C ASP A 6 1.57 -22.24 44.82
N GLY A 7 2.25 -21.44 44.01
CA GLY A 7 3.65 -21.06 43.98
C GLY A 7 3.84 -20.16 42.74
N LEU A 8 4.66 -19.14 42.91
CA LEU A 8 5.13 -18.21 41.89
C LEU A 8 5.92 -18.96 40.80
N VAL A 9 5.60 -18.76 39.51
CA VAL A 9 6.60 -18.92 38.43
C VAL A 9 6.46 -17.74 37.48
N VAL A 10 7.20 -16.67 37.78
CA VAL A 10 7.52 -15.60 36.84
C VAL A 10 8.63 -16.15 35.93
N GLY A 11 8.27 -16.45 34.68
CA GLY A 11 9.22 -16.90 33.67
C GLY A 11 10.16 -15.78 33.25
N LEU A 12 11.33 -15.72 33.89
CA LEU A 12 12.49 -14.93 33.45
C LEU A 12 13.17 -15.67 32.29
N VAL A 13 12.97 -15.21 31.05
CA VAL A 13 13.72 -15.71 29.89
C VAL A 13 15.10 -15.04 29.90
N VAL A 14 16.10 -15.76 30.41
CA VAL A 14 17.52 -15.37 30.30
C VAL A 14 18.07 -15.92 28.99
N PHE A 15 18.40 -15.03 28.05
CA PHE A 15 19.21 -15.39 26.88
C PHE A 15 20.67 -15.59 27.30
N ALA A 16 21.14 -16.83 27.32
CA ALA A 16 22.55 -17.14 27.44
C ALA A 16 23.24 -16.88 26.09
N ALA A 17 24.12 -15.88 26.04
CA ALA A 17 25.01 -15.65 24.91
C ALA A 17 26.22 -16.61 25.03
N VAL A 18 26.30 -17.61 24.15
CA VAL A 18 27.51 -18.43 23.99
C VAL A 18 28.50 -17.64 23.15
N LEU A 19 29.56 -17.11 23.79
CA LEU A 19 30.72 -16.55 23.13
C LEU A 19 31.59 -17.69 22.57
N VAL A 20 31.46 -17.97 21.27
CA VAL A 20 32.41 -18.81 20.54
C VAL A 20 33.61 -17.93 20.15
N PHE A 21 34.74 -18.11 20.85
CA PHE A 21 36.03 -17.57 20.43
C PHE A 21 36.55 -18.33 19.21
N GLY A 22 36.12 -17.91 18.02
CA GLY A 22 36.69 -18.35 16.75
C GLY A 22 38.03 -17.69 16.49
N GLN A 23 39.06 -18.49 16.25
CA GLN A 23 40.43 -18.04 16.00
C GLN A 23 40.49 -17.04 14.82
N HIS A 24 40.98 -15.84 15.10
CA HIS A 24 41.27 -14.82 14.09
C HIS A 24 42.42 -15.27 13.18
N ARG A 25 42.10 -15.65 11.94
CA ARG A 25 43.06 -15.60 10.84
C ARG A 25 43.17 -14.14 10.37
N PRO A 26 44.38 -13.58 10.19
CA PRO A 26 44.51 -12.23 9.66
C PRO A 26 43.92 -12.18 8.25
N ARG A 27 42.87 -11.37 8.10
CA ARG A 27 42.23 -11.09 6.81
C ARG A 27 43.21 -10.20 6.03
N ALA A 28 43.75 -10.72 4.93
CA ALA A 28 44.55 -9.92 4.01
C ALA A 28 43.74 -8.68 3.63
N THR A 29 44.30 -7.50 3.90
CA THR A 29 43.71 -6.22 3.52
C THR A 29 43.71 -6.16 1.99
N PRO A 30 42.57 -6.11 1.30
CA PRO A 30 42.59 -5.87 -0.13
C PRO A 30 43.19 -4.48 -0.35
N SER A 31 44.30 -4.44 -1.08
CA SER A 31 44.96 -3.21 -1.50
C SER A 31 43.92 -2.20 -1.99
N ARG A 32 44.06 -0.96 -1.53
CA ARG A 32 43.25 0.22 -1.85
C ARG A 32 43.15 0.49 -3.38
N ALA A 33 43.93 -0.23 -4.20
CA ALA A 33 43.88 -0.23 -5.65
C ALA A 33 42.70 -1.03 -6.27
N HIS A 34 42.09 -2.00 -5.57
CA HIS A 34 40.97 -2.79 -6.13
C HIS A 34 39.59 -2.13 -5.97
N ALA A 35 39.43 -1.18 -5.05
CA ALA A 35 38.16 -0.49 -4.83
C ALA A 35 37.85 0.61 -5.87
N ALA A 36 38.85 1.02 -6.66
CA ALA A 36 38.70 2.08 -7.67
C ALA A 36 38.27 1.54 -9.06
N ALA A 37 38.38 0.23 -9.31
CA ALA A 37 38.17 -0.35 -10.64
C ALA A 37 36.74 -0.86 -10.91
N ILE A 38 35.86 -0.94 -9.89
CA ILE A 38 34.43 -1.31 -10.05
C ILE A 38 33.54 -0.05 -10.14
N ARG A 39 34.10 1.08 -10.60
CA ARG A 39 33.33 2.29 -10.94
C ARG A 39 33.26 2.56 -12.43
N HIS A 40 33.90 1.73 -13.25
CA HIS A 40 33.76 1.79 -14.70
C HIS A 40 32.50 1.04 -15.14
N ALA A 41 31.48 1.84 -15.44
CA ALA A 41 30.52 1.60 -16.51
C ALA A 41 29.80 0.24 -16.52
N MET A 42 28.86 0.06 -15.58
CA MET A 42 27.55 -0.47 -16.00
C MET A 42 26.74 0.69 -16.57
N VAL A 43 27.22 1.27 -17.68
CA VAL A 43 26.35 2.04 -18.57
C VAL A 43 25.46 0.98 -19.20
N HIS A 44 24.33 0.68 -18.55
CA HIS A 44 23.25 0.01 -19.26
C HIS A 44 22.96 0.89 -20.48
N PRO A 45 22.99 0.35 -21.71
CA PRO A 45 22.58 1.12 -22.87
C PRO A 45 21.18 1.65 -22.55
N ALA A 46 21.06 2.97 -22.47
CA ALA A 46 19.77 3.61 -22.33
C ALA A 46 19.02 3.28 -23.63
N ILE A 47 18.18 2.24 -23.60
CA ILE A 47 17.23 2.02 -24.67
C ILE A 47 16.33 3.24 -24.61
N ASN A 48 16.53 4.15 -25.56
CA ASN A 48 15.68 5.31 -25.74
C ASN A 48 14.35 4.80 -26.32
N VAL A 49 13.52 4.20 -25.47
CA VAL A 49 12.17 3.80 -25.82
C VAL A 49 11.39 5.10 -25.95
N ALA A 50 11.19 5.57 -27.18
CA ALA A 50 10.28 6.67 -27.44
C ALA A 50 8.92 6.31 -26.85
N PRO A 51 8.28 7.19 -26.06
CA PRO A 51 6.96 6.92 -25.52
C PRO A 51 5.99 6.67 -26.70
N LEU A 52 5.13 5.65 -26.56
CA LEU A 52 4.09 5.40 -27.53
C LEU A 52 3.21 6.67 -27.66
N PRO A 53 2.75 7.00 -28.87
CA PRO A 53 1.84 8.13 -29.04
C PRO A 53 0.56 7.88 -28.23
N LEU A 54 0.17 8.88 -27.42
CA LEU A 54 -1.07 8.85 -26.67
C LEU A 54 -2.24 8.92 -27.66
N THR A 55 -3.00 7.83 -27.75
CA THR A 55 -4.19 7.71 -28.58
C THR A 55 -5.34 7.14 -27.77
N ILE A 56 -6.58 7.38 -28.19
CA ILE A 56 -7.75 6.75 -27.56
C ILE A 56 -7.61 5.22 -27.54
N ALA A 57 -7.14 4.62 -28.64
CA ALA A 57 -6.91 3.19 -28.72
C ALA A 57 -5.87 2.69 -27.70
N SER A 58 -4.83 3.49 -27.41
CA SER A 58 -3.83 3.14 -26.39
C SER A 58 -4.38 3.18 -24.97
N ILE A 59 -5.39 4.01 -24.69
CA ILE A 59 -6.07 4.09 -23.39
C ILE A 59 -6.90 2.83 -23.16
N PHE A 60 -7.60 2.36 -24.20
CA PHE A 60 -8.49 1.20 -24.14
C PHE A 60 -7.83 -0.11 -24.63
N ALA A 61 -6.51 -0.16 -24.70
CA ALA A 61 -5.79 -1.34 -25.17
C ALA A 61 -5.99 -2.52 -24.22
N ALA A 62 -6.31 -3.70 -24.77
CA ALA A 62 -6.53 -4.93 -23.98
C ALA A 62 -5.27 -5.44 -23.26
N ARG A 63 -4.09 -4.93 -23.62
CA ARG A 63 -2.81 -5.32 -23.04
C ARG A 63 -2.01 -4.09 -22.67
N ALA A 64 -1.49 -4.09 -21.45
CA ALA A 64 -0.56 -3.07 -21.00
C ALA A 64 0.71 -3.03 -21.88
N PRO A 65 1.28 -1.85 -22.13
CA PRO A 65 2.53 -1.73 -22.88
C PRO A 65 3.66 -2.47 -22.16
N GLY A 66 4.60 -3.01 -22.95
CA GLY A 66 5.77 -3.70 -22.42
C GLY A 66 6.71 -2.73 -21.71
N LEU A 67 7.05 -3.02 -20.45
CA LEU A 67 7.96 -2.19 -19.65
C LEU A 67 9.45 -2.58 -19.79
N ARG A 68 9.80 -3.36 -20.83
CA ARG A 68 11.21 -3.77 -21.08
C ARG A 68 12.04 -2.54 -21.43
N GLY A 69 13.23 -2.41 -20.82
CA GLY A 69 14.15 -1.29 -21.07
C GLY A 69 13.97 -0.08 -20.15
N TYR A 70 12.86 0.01 -19.40
CA TYR A 70 12.67 1.06 -18.40
C TYR A 70 13.33 0.70 -17.05
N ASP A 71 13.92 1.68 -16.36
CA ASP A 71 14.44 1.50 -14.99
C ASP A 71 13.27 1.31 -14.02
N ARG A 72 13.08 0.09 -13.51
CA ARG A 72 11.99 -0.28 -12.61
C ARG A 72 11.90 0.61 -11.37
N ARG A 73 13.01 1.17 -10.88
CA ARG A 73 13.02 2.05 -9.70
C ARG A 73 12.36 3.39 -9.97
N LYS A 74 12.26 3.78 -11.25
CA LYS A 74 11.64 5.03 -11.73
C LYS A 74 10.22 4.82 -12.26
N ILE A 75 9.72 3.58 -12.30
CA ILE A 75 8.35 3.28 -12.69
C ILE A 75 7.46 3.40 -11.47
N ARG A 76 6.30 4.03 -11.63
CA ARG A 76 5.21 4.03 -10.65
C ARG A 76 3.93 3.57 -11.32
N THR A 77 3.14 2.84 -10.57
CA THR A 77 1.80 2.40 -10.94
C THR A 77 0.79 3.28 -10.22
N VAL A 78 -0.17 3.81 -10.99
CA VAL A 78 -1.27 4.60 -10.46
C VAL A 78 -2.57 3.89 -10.81
N ILE A 79 -3.42 3.69 -9.82
CA ILE A 79 -4.83 3.38 -10.05
C ILE A 79 -5.61 4.67 -9.83
N ALA A 80 -6.18 5.21 -10.91
CA ALA A 80 -7.14 6.30 -10.83
C ALA A 80 -8.54 5.73 -11.08
N THR A 81 -9.47 5.97 -10.16
CA THR A 81 -10.88 5.60 -10.33
C THR A 81 -11.72 6.83 -10.65
N GLY A 82 -12.97 6.57 -11.06
CA GLY A 82 -13.98 7.62 -11.14
C GLY A 82 -14.58 7.95 -9.77
N ASP A 83 -15.81 8.42 -9.81
CA ASP A 83 -16.55 8.94 -8.66
C ASP A 83 -16.76 7.88 -7.58
N VAL A 84 -16.30 8.20 -6.38
CA VAL A 84 -16.54 7.43 -5.18
C VAL A 84 -17.47 8.24 -4.30
N ILE A 85 -18.71 7.75 -4.21
CA ILE A 85 -19.81 8.43 -3.54
C ILE A 85 -20.23 7.62 -2.30
N PRO A 86 -19.56 7.76 -1.14
CA PRO A 86 -20.02 7.24 0.16
C PRO A 86 -21.20 8.04 0.72
N ALA A 87 -22.18 8.34 -0.13
CA ALA A 87 -23.42 9.05 0.16
C ALA A 87 -24.62 8.20 -0.28
N ARG A 88 -25.84 8.72 -0.10
CA ARG A 88 -27.08 8.07 -0.56
C ARG A 88 -27.15 6.59 -0.13
N SER A 89 -27.51 5.70 -1.05
CA SER A 89 -27.64 4.26 -0.81
C SER A 89 -26.35 3.59 -0.31
N VAL A 90 -25.17 4.14 -0.62
CA VAL A 90 -23.89 3.62 -0.10
C VAL A 90 -23.77 3.97 1.38
N ASN A 91 -24.01 5.24 1.75
CA ASN A 91 -24.04 5.65 3.16
C ASN A 91 -25.12 4.91 3.94
N TYR A 92 -26.32 4.75 3.35
CA TYR A 92 -27.40 3.96 3.92
C TYR A 92 -26.97 2.55 4.27
N LYS A 93 -26.30 1.84 3.35
CA LYS A 93 -25.81 0.48 3.61
C LYS A 93 -24.70 0.46 4.66
N MET A 94 -23.72 1.38 4.59
CA MET A 94 -22.64 1.43 5.58
C MET A 94 -23.17 1.66 7.00
N VAL A 95 -24.09 2.61 7.18
CA VAL A 95 -24.70 2.92 8.48
C VAL A 95 -25.58 1.77 8.96
N THR A 96 -26.45 1.23 8.09
CA THR A 96 -27.37 0.14 8.44
C THR A 96 -26.64 -1.14 8.80
N TYR A 97 -25.54 -1.46 8.12
CA TYR A 97 -24.73 -2.64 8.44
C TYR A 97 -23.76 -2.42 9.59
N GLY A 98 -23.54 -1.16 10.01
CA GLY A 98 -22.46 -0.82 10.93
C GLY A 98 -21.07 -1.17 10.35
N ASP A 99 -20.93 -1.24 9.02
CA ASP A 99 -19.72 -1.67 8.32
C ASP A 99 -19.32 -0.63 7.26
N PHE A 100 -18.43 0.28 7.62
CA PHE A 100 -17.91 1.32 6.72
C PHE A 100 -16.89 0.80 5.70
N LEU A 101 -16.47 -0.46 5.83
CA LEU A 101 -15.58 -1.11 4.88
C LEU A 101 -16.37 -1.79 3.76
N TYR A 102 -17.69 -2.00 3.98
CA TYR A 102 -18.59 -2.75 3.11
C TYR A 102 -18.40 -2.48 1.61
N PRO A 103 -18.43 -1.23 1.10
CA PRO A 103 -18.32 -0.98 -0.35
C PRO A 103 -16.93 -1.32 -0.92
N PHE A 104 -15.90 -1.40 -0.07
CA PHE A 104 -14.52 -1.59 -0.51
C PHE A 104 -14.00 -3.02 -0.35
N ARG A 105 -14.66 -3.90 0.43
CA ARG A 105 -14.15 -5.25 0.75
C ARG A 105 -13.73 -6.07 -0.48
N ARG A 106 -14.48 -5.96 -1.58
CA ARG A 106 -14.22 -6.73 -2.81
C ARG A 106 -13.15 -6.12 -3.73
N THR A 107 -12.89 -4.82 -3.60
CA THR A 107 -12.00 -4.07 -4.51
C THR A 107 -10.69 -3.65 -3.84
N ALA A 108 -10.65 -3.55 -2.52
CA ALA A 108 -9.48 -3.09 -1.78
C ALA A 108 -8.21 -3.92 -2.08
N GLY A 109 -8.33 -5.23 -2.29
CA GLY A 109 -7.20 -6.07 -2.68
C GLY A 109 -6.62 -5.74 -4.06
N PHE A 110 -7.42 -5.15 -4.97
CA PHE A 110 -6.96 -4.64 -6.26
C PHE A 110 -6.34 -3.25 -6.12
N LEU A 111 -7.05 -2.34 -5.42
CA LEU A 111 -6.66 -0.94 -5.26
C LEU A 111 -5.29 -0.80 -4.60
N ARG A 112 -5.05 -1.52 -3.49
CA ARG A 112 -3.77 -1.52 -2.77
C ARG A 112 -2.55 -2.04 -3.54
N ARG A 113 -2.70 -2.51 -4.79
CA ARG A 113 -1.57 -3.03 -5.58
C ARG A 113 -0.79 -1.94 -6.30
N ALA A 114 -1.36 -0.75 -6.44
CA ALA A 114 -0.66 0.38 -7.03
C ALA A 114 0.28 1.04 -6.03
N ASP A 115 1.28 1.77 -6.53
CA ASP A 115 2.11 2.66 -5.72
C ASP A 115 1.32 3.89 -5.26
N LEU A 116 0.27 4.26 -6.01
CA LEU A 116 -0.65 5.36 -5.69
C LEU A 116 -2.07 5.00 -6.15
N THR A 117 -3.05 5.17 -5.27
CA THR A 117 -4.47 5.09 -5.58
C THR A 117 -5.12 6.44 -5.42
N VAL A 118 -5.76 6.92 -6.49
CA VAL A 118 -6.48 8.17 -6.54
C VAL A 118 -7.94 7.89 -6.86
N VAL A 119 -8.84 8.53 -6.12
CA VAL A 119 -10.29 8.50 -6.38
C VAL A 119 -10.80 9.91 -6.56
N ASN A 120 -11.94 10.09 -7.24
CA ASN A 120 -12.69 11.33 -7.16
C ASN A 120 -13.71 11.22 -6.03
N LEU A 121 -13.47 11.86 -4.88
CA LEU A 121 -14.43 11.88 -3.79
C LEU A 121 -15.59 12.82 -4.08
N GLU A 122 -16.64 12.28 -4.69
CA GLU A 122 -17.86 13.03 -5.04
C GLU A 122 -18.88 13.02 -3.89
N SER A 123 -18.39 13.28 -2.67
CA SER A 123 -19.24 13.45 -1.49
C SER A 123 -18.53 14.25 -0.40
N PRO A 124 -19.07 15.37 0.10
CA PRO A 124 -18.60 15.95 1.34
C PRO A 124 -18.88 15.00 2.51
N LEU A 125 -17.83 14.67 3.28
CA LEU A 125 -17.93 13.85 4.48
C LEU A 125 -18.16 14.74 5.70
N VAL A 126 -19.40 14.78 6.20
CA VAL A 126 -19.82 15.74 7.23
C VAL A 126 -20.64 15.08 8.33
N ALA A 127 -20.44 15.51 9.57
CA ALA A 127 -21.20 15.02 10.71
C ALA A 127 -22.70 15.32 10.55
N GLY A 128 -23.55 14.40 11.00
CA GLY A 128 -25.00 14.59 10.98
C GLY A 128 -25.64 14.53 9.59
N CYS A 129 -24.93 14.03 8.57
CA CYS A 129 -25.55 13.77 7.26
C CYS A 129 -26.71 12.76 7.41
N PRO A 130 -27.95 13.12 7.03
CA PRO A 130 -29.08 12.21 7.13
C PRO A 130 -28.93 11.01 6.20
N THR A 131 -29.23 9.83 6.72
CA THR A 131 -29.23 8.61 5.91
C THR A 131 -30.42 8.61 4.96
N THR A 132 -30.15 8.45 3.66
CA THR A 132 -31.18 8.35 2.60
C THR A 132 -30.78 7.31 1.57
N ASP A 133 -31.72 6.55 1.05
CA ASP A 133 -31.52 5.61 -0.06
C ASP A 133 -32.03 6.17 -1.42
N SER A 134 -32.56 7.40 -1.41
CA SER A 134 -33.13 8.09 -2.57
C SER A 134 -32.73 9.58 -2.61
N GLY A 135 -33.19 10.31 -3.62
CA GLY A 135 -32.88 11.73 -3.81
C GLY A 135 -31.45 12.01 -4.28
N MET A 136 -31.05 13.28 -4.33
CA MET A 136 -29.75 13.75 -4.87
C MET A 136 -28.91 14.50 -3.82
N SER A 137 -28.91 14.00 -2.58
CA SER A 137 -28.01 14.51 -1.53
C SER A 137 -26.73 13.69 -1.50
N PHE A 138 -25.59 14.35 -1.70
CA PHE A 138 -24.27 13.71 -1.77
C PHE A 138 -23.45 13.84 -0.49
N CYS A 139 -24.04 14.22 0.65
CA CYS A 139 -23.30 14.14 1.90
C CYS A 139 -23.10 12.68 2.35
N GLY A 140 -21.96 12.40 2.98
CA GLY A 140 -21.61 11.10 3.55
C GLY A 140 -21.24 11.20 5.03
N ASP A 141 -21.36 10.08 5.76
CA ASP A 141 -20.90 9.98 7.14
C ASP A 141 -19.35 10.04 7.19
N PRO A 142 -18.73 10.82 8.10
CA PRO A 142 -17.27 10.93 8.21
C PRO A 142 -16.54 9.61 8.44
N ARG A 143 -17.21 8.60 8.99
CA ARG A 143 -16.64 7.25 9.16
C ARG A 143 -16.35 6.55 7.83
N ALA A 144 -16.86 7.05 6.70
CA ALA A 144 -16.49 6.57 5.37
C ALA A 144 -14.98 6.65 5.08
N VAL A 145 -14.25 7.54 5.76
CA VAL A 145 -12.77 7.59 5.70
C VAL A 145 -12.16 6.21 6.04
N GLN A 146 -12.76 5.44 6.96
CA GLN A 146 -12.30 4.09 7.29
C GLN A 146 -12.28 3.18 6.07
N GLY A 147 -13.30 3.27 5.21
CA GLY A 147 -13.40 2.51 3.98
C GLY A 147 -12.37 2.94 2.93
N LEU A 148 -12.16 4.26 2.77
CA LEU A 148 -11.17 4.82 1.85
C LEU A 148 -9.74 4.44 2.26
N THR A 149 -9.39 4.63 3.53
CA THR A 149 -8.09 4.21 4.08
C THR A 149 -7.93 2.70 4.00
N PHE A 150 -8.98 1.92 4.32
CA PHE A 150 -8.96 0.49 4.12
C PHE A 150 -8.65 0.19 2.65
N ALA A 151 -9.33 0.77 1.67
CA ALA A 151 -9.09 0.53 0.26
C ALA A 151 -7.68 0.88 -0.25
N GLY A 152 -6.87 1.59 0.55
CA GLY A 152 -5.55 2.07 0.15
C GLY A 152 -5.62 3.32 -0.72
N VAL A 153 -6.68 4.12 -0.56
CA VAL A 153 -6.80 5.42 -1.23
C VAL A 153 -5.81 6.40 -0.61
N ASP A 154 -4.92 6.95 -1.44
CA ASP A 154 -3.90 7.92 -1.03
C ASP A 154 -4.38 9.36 -1.24
N VAL A 155 -5.16 9.60 -2.30
CA VAL A 155 -5.73 10.90 -2.66
C VAL A 155 -7.19 10.71 -3.04
N ALA A 156 -8.07 11.56 -2.50
CA ALA A 156 -9.51 11.48 -2.66
C ALA A 156 -10.09 12.87 -2.96
#